data_AF-A0A7Y3DF84-F1
#
_entry.id   AF-A0A7Y3DF84-F1
#
_cell.length_a   1.000
_cell.length_b   1.000
_cell.length_c   1.000
_cell.angle_alpha   90.00
_cell.angle_beta   90.00
_cell.angle_gamma   90.00
#
_symmetry.space_group_name_H-M   'P 1'
#
loop_
_entity.id
_entity.type
_entity.pdbx_description
1 polymer ?
#
loop_
_entity_poly.entity_id
_entity_poly.type
_entity_poly.pdbx_seq_one_letter_code
_entity_poly.pdbx_strand_id
1 'polypeptide(L)' 'QDSEDLFGAAVNLAARICAHAEGGQTLASGTVRDLAIGKGIDFRSMGVIGLKGFPDPVPVFEIVAGSS' A
#
# COMPACT_ATOMS: atom_id res chain seq x y z
N GLN A 1 -11.08 -22.95 -4.92
CA GLN A 1 -11.83 -21.76 -5.36
C GLN A 1 -11.41 -20.67 -4.40
N ASP A 2 -10.28 -20.01 -4.66
CA ASP A 2 -9.63 -19.17 -3.63
C ASP A 2 -9.03 -17.89 -4.23
N SER A 3 -9.04 -17.75 -5.56
CA SER A 3 -8.45 -16.59 -6.24
C SER A 3 -9.38 -15.38 -6.21
N GLU A 4 -10.69 -15.57 -6.25
CA GLU A 4 -11.66 -14.46 -6.30
C GLU A 4 -11.66 -13.65 -5.00
N ASP A 5 -11.54 -14.33 -3.86
CA ASP A 5 -11.37 -13.70 -2.54
C ASP A 5 -10.01 -13.00 -2.41
N LEU A 6 -8.94 -13.55 -2.98
CA LEU A 6 -7.61 -12.94 -2.98
C LEU A 6 -7.57 -11.67 -3.84
N PHE A 7 -8.16 -11.70 -5.03
CA PHE A 7 -8.30 -10.52 -5.88
C PHE A 7 -9.16 -9.45 -5.19
N GLY A 8 -10.27 -9.87 -4.58
CA GLY A 8 -11.08 -9.00 -3.74
C GLY A 8 -10.30 -8.38 -2.58
N ALA A 9 -9.48 -9.16 -1.89
CA ALA A 9 -8.67 -8.70 -0.76
C ALA A 9 -7.61 -7.69 -1.21
N ALA A 10 -6.87 -7.95 -2.28
CA ALA A 10 -5.84 -7.05 -2.80
C ALA A 10 -6.45 -5.71 -3.29
N VAL A 11 -7.59 -5.77 -4.00
CA VAL A 11 -8.29 -4.57 -4.46
C VAL A 11 -8.86 -3.77 -3.28
N ASN A 12 -9.49 -4.45 -2.31
CA ASN A 12 -9.98 -3.80 -1.10
C ASN A 12 -8.86 -3.17 -0.28
N LEU A 13 -7.69 -3.84 -0.21
CA LEU A 13 -6.51 -3.31 0.44
C LEU A 13 -6.05 -2.01 -0.23
N ALA A 14 -5.85 -2.05 -1.55
CA ALA A 14 -5.44 -0.90 -2.33
C ALA A 14 -6.43 0.27 -2.20
N ALA A 15 -7.73 0.01 -2.33
CA ALA A 15 -8.78 1.02 -2.19
C ALA A 15 -8.75 1.71 -0.82
N ARG A 16 -8.50 0.95 0.25
CA ARG A 16 -8.45 1.48 1.62
C ARG A 16 -7.16 2.24 1.93
N ILE A 17 -6.04 1.77 1.41
CA ILE A 17 -4.77 2.49 1.49
C ILE A 17 -4.91 3.83 0.73
N CYS A 18 -5.49 3.82 -0.47
CA CYS A 18 -5.78 5.05 -1.22
C CYS A 18 -6.74 5.98 -0.47
N ALA A 19 -7.75 5.44 0.21
CA ALA A 19 -8.65 6.25 1.04
C ALA A 19 -7.98 6.90 2.26
N HIS A 20 -6.80 6.40 2.67
CA HIS A 20 -5.97 6.99 3.71
C HIS A 20 -4.97 8.03 3.19
N ALA A 21 -4.80 8.14 1.87
CA ALA A 21 -3.90 9.11 1.27
C ALA A 21 -4.53 10.51 1.33
N GLU A 22 -3.75 11.50 1.77
CA GLU A 22 -4.16 12.91 1.65
C GLU A 22 -3.92 13.43 0.23
N GLY A 23 -4.48 14.60 -0.08
CA GLY A 23 -4.38 15.21 -1.41
C GLY A 23 -2.91 15.40 -1.84
N GLY A 24 -2.50 14.70 -2.91
CA GLY A 24 -1.14 14.74 -3.43
C GLY A 24 -0.22 13.63 -2.91
N GLN A 25 -0.67 12.79 -1.97
CA GLN A 25 0.07 11.63 -1.50
C GLN A 25 -0.25 10.39 -2.33
N THR A 26 0.76 9.55 -2.53
CA THR A 26 0.58 8.22 -3.11
C THR A 26 1.02 7.19 -2.09
N LEU A 27 0.10 6.38 -1.61
CA LEU A 27 0.38 5.35 -0.61
C LEU A 27 0.43 3.96 -1.27
N ALA A 28 1.32 3.11 -0.76
CA ALA A 28 1.58 1.76 -1.23
C ALA A 28 1.65 0.78 -0.05
N SER A 29 1.26 -0.47 -0.29
CA SER A 29 1.44 -1.55 0.69
C SER A 29 2.89 -2.05 0.71
N GLY A 30 3.28 -2.77 1.77
CA GLY A 30 4.58 -3.43 1.83
C GLY A 30 4.86 -4.33 0.62
N THR A 31 3.88 -5.08 0.15
CA THR A 31 4.04 -5.93 -1.05
C THR A 31 4.38 -5.13 -2.30
N VAL A 32 3.76 -3.96 -2.50
CA VAL A 32 4.07 -3.07 -3.63
C VAL A 32 5.47 -2.49 -3.49
N ARG A 33 5.88 -2.10 -2.28
CA ARG A 33 7.25 -1.64 -2.01
C ARG A 33 8.27 -2.72 -2.33
N ASP A 34 8.06 -3.95 -1.88
CA ASP A 34 8.95 -5.09 -2.15
C ASP A 34 9.08 -5.37 -3.66
N LEU A 35 7.98 -5.31 -4.40
CA LEU A 35 7.99 -5.45 -5.85
C LEU A 35 8.67 -4.28 -6.59
N ALA A 36 8.73 -3.11 -5.97
CA ALA A 36 9.34 -1.90 -6.53
C ALA A 36 10.82 -1.73 -6.14
N ILE A 37 11.38 -2.63 -5.31
CA ILE A 37 12.81 -2.63 -4.96
C ILE A 37 13.64 -2.63 -6.25
N GLY A 38 14.62 -1.71 -6.34
CA GLY A 38 15.52 -1.59 -7.49
C GLY A 38 14.98 -0.78 -8.66
N LYS A 39 13.76 -0.21 -8.59
CA LYS A 39 13.20 0.67 -9.63
C LYS A 39 13.52 2.16 -9.46
N GLY A 40 14.34 2.53 -8.48
CA GLY A 40 14.66 3.94 -8.19
C GLY A 40 13.47 4.74 -7.67
N ILE A 41 12.52 4.07 -7.02
CA ILE A 41 11.37 4.70 -6.36
C ILE A 41 11.68 4.83 -4.88
N ASP A 42 11.57 6.05 -4.35
CA ASP A 42 11.72 6.30 -2.93
C ASP A 42 10.42 6.06 -2.18
N PHE A 43 10.52 5.33 -1.08
CA PHE A 43 9.40 5.00 -0.20
C PHE A 43 9.69 5.51 1.21
N ARG A 44 8.79 6.33 1.75
CA ARG A 44 8.78 6.73 3.16
C ARG A 44 7.86 5.82 3.95
N SER A 45 8.34 5.24 5.05
CA SER A 45 7.50 4.43 5.93
C SER A 45 6.53 5.33 6.70
N MET A 46 5.23 5.05 6.57
CA MET A 46 4.15 5.73 7.30
C MET A 46 3.70 4.94 8.54
N GLY A 47 4.32 3.78 8.80
CA GLY A 47 3.93 2.85 9.86
C GLY A 47 2.98 1.78 9.37
N VAL A 48 2.17 1.25 10.29
CA VAL A 48 1.18 0.19 10.02
C VAL A 48 -0.22 0.72 10.28
N ILE A 49 -1.18 0.35 9.44
CA ILE A 49 -2.59 0.71 9.63
C ILE A 49 -3.45 -0.54 9.85
N GLY A 50 -4.36 -0.44 10.82
CA GLY A 50 -5.37 -1.47 11.05
C GLY A 50 -6.48 -1.35 10.03
N LEU A 51 -6.65 -2.36 9.17
CA LEU A 51 -7.69 -2.37 8.15
C LEU A 51 -8.80 -3.35 8.52
N LYS A 52 -10.05 -2.87 8.58
CA LYS A 52 -11.22 -3.70 8.90
C LYS A 52 -11.34 -4.93 7.98
N GLY A 53 -11.20 -6.14 8.50
CA GLY A 53 -11.23 -7.38 7.69
C GLY A 53 -9.85 -7.93 7.34
N PHE A 54 -8.78 -7.27 7.77
CA PHE A 54 -7.44 -7.86 7.87
C PHE A 54 -7.14 -8.15 9.33
N PRO A 55 -6.70 -9.37 9.68
CA PRO A 55 -6.40 -9.73 11.06
C PRO A 55 -5.14 -9.03 11.57
N ASP A 56 -4.17 -8.81 10.68
CA ASP A 56 -2.90 -8.15 11.00
C ASP A 56 -2.86 -6.71 10.45
N PRO A 57 -2.20 -5.79 11.16
CA PRO A 57 -2.01 -4.43 10.68
C PRO A 57 -1.07 -4.42 9.46
N VAL A 58 -1.42 -3.64 8.45
CA VAL A 58 -0.71 -3.65 7.16
C VAL A 58 0.29 -2.50 7.12
N PRO A 59 1.57 -2.75 6.78
CA PRO A 59 2.55 -1.68 6.62
C PRO A 59 2.25 -0.85 5.37
N VAL A 60 2.29 0.46 5.54
CA VAL A 60 2.01 1.45 4.50
C VAL A 60 3.21 2.35 4.29
N PHE A 61 3.44 2.66 3.03
CA PHE A 61 4.56 3.46 2.57
C PHE A 61 4.06 4.57 1.66
N GLU A 62 4.50 5.80 1.90
CA GLU A 62 4.30 6.92 0.99
C GLU A 62 5.36 6.86 -0.10
N ILE A 63 4.94 6.96 -1.36
CA ILE A 63 5.84 7.12 -2.51
C ILE A 63 6.27 8.57 -2.57
N VAL A 64 7.57 8.81 -2.43
CA VAL A 64 8.16 10.13 -2.54
C VAL A 64 8.68 10.24 -3.97
N ALA A 65 7.91 10.85 -4.87
CA ALA A 65 8.43 11.19 -6.18
C ALA A 65 9.53 12.25 -5.99
N GLY A 66 10.79 11.85 -6.17
CA GLY A 66 11.92 12.76 -6.13
C GLY A 66 11.65 13.90 -7.09
N SER A 67 11.44 15.10 -6.55
CA SER A 67 11.35 16.33 -7.34
C SER A 67 12.77 16.72 -7.74
N SER A 68 13.35 15.97 -8.68
CA SER A 68 14.61 16.33 -9.35
C SER A 68 14.29 16.97 -10.70
#